data_AF-A0A7S1V7E0-F1
#
_entry.id   AF-A0A7S1V7E0-F1
#
_cell.length_a   1.000
_cell.length_b   1.000
_cell.length_c   1.000
_cell.angle_alpha   90.00
_cell.angle_beta   90.00
_cell.angle_gamma   90.00
#
_symmetry.space_group_name_H-M   'P 1'
#
loop_
_entity.id
_entity.type
_entity.pdbx_description
1 polymer ?
#
loop_
_entity_poly.entity_id
_entity_poly.type
_entity_poly.pdbx_seq_one_letter_code
_entity_poly.pdbx_strand_id
1 'polypeptide(L)'
;RKTVDYVGTDHPSTASAYNNIGLMNKQMGHYSEASKAFQQSMDIYKRMVGIDHASYAGVMHNLASLLLTQVHHDETLSSESKRMEYNQEACDLLSKAYDIRLGELGSTHALTVATQTSLGMALASQVMHHASLRERKVKQEGTSSDGDEGDDDTVSDDHATHTTFSDSQWDLAEEHLRKALETALETPRGKQVPEEQLRARNSKISSSKQQLRGIKTRACATAAQNLAVFLKTRATTIVRAKEKQQEEQEEAEKKKQKASSNNNDSNSDDDDDDDLFSDLMDPPKPKKTRQELLKEMAQAKQRTKLEQTWLGEARELYEEALWVRAAIYKSPSHPDVMSTKYSLAELLEVMGEMEASQHLRQSIVHDYGDVEEREDDDDDDGDDDGEDDAETKK
;
A
#
# COMPACT_ATOMS: atom_id res chain seq x y z
N ARG A 1 -30.81 12.27 12.70
CA ARG A 1 -31.99 12.99 13.23
C ARG A 1 -33.28 12.24 12.87
N LYS A 2 -33.73 12.23 11.59
CA LYS A 2 -34.94 11.49 11.17
C LYS A 2 -35.02 10.02 11.66
N THR A 3 -33.93 9.27 11.59
CA THR A 3 -33.90 7.87 12.10
C THR A 3 -34.12 7.80 13.60
N VAL A 4 -33.46 8.67 14.38
CA VAL A 4 -33.61 8.75 15.83
C VAL A 4 -35.05 9.11 16.20
N ASP A 5 -35.66 10.05 15.47
CA ASP A 5 -37.02 10.50 15.72
C ASP A 5 -38.06 9.38 15.45
N TYR A 6 -37.74 8.42 14.57
CA TYR A 6 -38.66 7.35 14.16
C TYR A 6 -38.48 6.05 14.96
N VAL A 7 -37.24 5.61 15.20
CA VAL A 7 -36.95 4.33 15.88
C VAL A 7 -36.27 4.49 17.25
N GLY A 8 -35.98 5.70 17.68
CA GLY A 8 -35.27 5.98 18.94
C GLY A 8 -33.74 5.98 18.82
N THR A 9 -33.08 6.37 19.91
CA THR A 9 -31.62 6.49 20.01
C THR A 9 -30.91 5.14 20.07
N ASP A 10 -31.53 4.16 20.73
CA ASP A 10 -30.98 2.81 20.92
C ASP A 10 -31.70 1.83 19.99
N HIS A 11 -31.33 1.88 18.70
CA HIS A 11 -31.88 0.99 17.67
C HIS A 11 -30.80 0.62 16.63
N PRO A 12 -30.74 -0.63 16.11
CA PRO A 12 -29.77 -1.03 15.10
C PRO A 12 -29.75 -0.14 13.85
N SER A 13 -30.92 0.37 13.42
CA SER A 13 -30.99 1.32 12.31
C SER A 13 -30.37 2.67 12.63
N THR A 14 -30.44 3.13 13.89
CA THR A 14 -29.77 4.36 14.34
C THR A 14 -28.26 4.15 14.36
N ALA A 15 -27.79 3.01 14.86
CA ALA A 15 -26.37 2.63 14.79
C ALA A 15 -25.87 2.57 13.34
N SER A 16 -26.59 1.88 12.46
CA SER A 16 -26.29 1.83 11.02
C SER A 16 -26.21 3.22 10.38
N ALA A 17 -27.12 4.13 10.74
CA ALA A 17 -27.08 5.51 10.25
C ALA A 17 -25.81 6.24 10.69
N TYR A 18 -25.40 6.11 11.95
CA TYR A 18 -24.13 6.67 12.44
C TYR A 18 -22.91 6.06 11.76
N ASN A 19 -22.90 4.74 11.53
CA ASN A 19 -21.84 4.08 10.77
C ASN A 19 -21.73 4.67 9.34
N ASN A 20 -22.86 4.91 8.67
CA ASN A 20 -22.87 5.48 7.32
C ASN A 20 -22.43 6.95 7.32
N ILE A 21 -22.80 7.74 8.34
CA ILE A 21 -22.30 9.11 8.54
C ILE A 21 -20.78 9.09 8.71
N GLY A 22 -20.24 8.11 9.45
CA GLY A 22 -18.80 7.92 9.61
C GLY A 22 -18.09 7.67 8.27
N LEU A 23 -18.63 6.74 7.47
CA LEU A 23 -18.10 6.44 6.13
C LEU A 23 -18.13 7.66 5.21
N MET A 24 -19.22 8.43 5.22
CA MET A 24 -19.37 9.63 4.41
C MET A 24 -18.36 10.72 4.80
N ASN A 25 -18.20 10.98 6.10
CA ASN A 25 -17.22 11.96 6.59
C ASN A 25 -15.78 11.52 6.28
N LYS A 26 -15.47 10.22 6.38
CA LYS A 26 -14.17 9.68 5.95
C LYS A 26 -13.88 10.01 4.49
N GLN A 27 -14.85 9.82 3.60
CA GLN A 27 -14.69 10.11 2.17
C GLN A 27 -14.50 11.60 1.88
N MET A 28 -15.06 12.49 2.71
CA MET A 28 -14.85 13.94 2.60
C MET A 28 -13.57 14.44 3.28
N GLY A 29 -12.79 13.56 3.94
CA GLY A 29 -11.61 13.96 4.72
C GLY A 29 -11.91 14.55 6.11
N HIS A 30 -13.17 14.53 6.56
CA HIS A 30 -13.59 14.98 7.89
C HIS A 30 -13.34 13.88 8.94
N TYR A 31 -12.07 13.61 9.22
CA TYR A 31 -11.68 12.43 10.01
C TYR A 31 -12.15 12.47 11.47
N SER A 32 -12.20 13.66 12.09
CA SER A 32 -12.65 13.82 13.48
C SER A 32 -14.14 13.52 13.62
N GLU A 33 -14.96 14.03 12.70
CA GLU A 33 -16.39 13.77 12.59
C GLU A 33 -16.67 12.30 12.30
N ALA A 34 -15.86 11.69 11.42
CA ALA A 34 -15.96 10.27 11.10
C ALA A 34 -15.73 9.39 12.33
N SER A 35 -14.67 9.66 13.10
CA SER A 35 -14.33 8.92 14.32
C SER A 35 -15.46 9.01 15.36
N LYS A 36 -15.99 10.22 15.60
CA LYS A 36 -17.13 10.43 16.52
C LYS A 36 -18.37 9.63 16.09
N ALA A 37 -18.68 9.63 14.79
CA ALA A 37 -19.83 8.90 14.27
C ALA A 37 -19.65 7.37 14.40
N PHE A 38 -18.44 6.84 14.15
CA PHE A 38 -18.16 5.43 14.38
C PHE A 38 -18.26 5.06 15.87
N GLN A 39 -17.73 5.88 16.77
CA GLN A 39 -17.85 5.64 18.21
C GLN A 39 -19.31 5.60 18.67
N GLN A 40 -20.13 6.56 18.22
CA GLN A 40 -21.57 6.58 18.51
C GLN A 40 -22.28 5.32 18.01
N SER A 41 -21.94 4.87 16.80
CA SER A 41 -22.46 3.61 16.25
C SER A 41 -22.04 2.39 17.09
N MET A 42 -20.77 2.30 17.49
CA MET A 42 -20.26 1.24 18.34
C MET A 42 -20.98 1.18 19.69
N ASP A 43 -21.17 2.33 20.34
CA ASP A 43 -21.83 2.40 21.65
C ASP A 43 -23.29 1.92 21.58
N ILE A 44 -24.00 2.25 20.50
CA ILE A 44 -25.37 1.78 20.29
C ILE A 44 -25.39 0.27 20.02
N TYR A 45 -24.54 -0.24 19.12
CA TYR A 45 -24.47 -1.68 18.86
C TYR A 45 -24.09 -2.47 20.11
N LYS A 46 -23.14 -1.98 20.89
CA LYS A 46 -22.74 -2.59 22.17
C LYS A 46 -23.92 -2.75 23.13
N ARG A 47 -24.78 -1.73 23.24
CA ARG A 47 -25.99 -1.80 24.09
C ARG A 47 -27.07 -2.70 23.51
N MET A 48 -27.23 -2.74 22.19
CA MET A 48 -28.36 -3.40 21.53
C MET A 48 -28.14 -4.90 21.25
N VAL A 49 -26.94 -5.25 20.76
CA VAL A 49 -26.63 -6.61 20.30
C VAL A 49 -25.40 -7.21 21.01
N GLY A 50 -24.71 -6.43 21.84
CA GLY A 50 -23.50 -6.86 22.54
C GLY A 50 -22.21 -6.63 21.73
N ILE A 51 -21.08 -6.95 22.36
CA ILE A 51 -19.74 -6.77 21.76
C ILE A 51 -19.34 -7.90 20.81
N ASP A 52 -19.97 -9.07 20.92
CA ASP A 52 -19.62 -10.27 20.15
C ASP A 52 -20.42 -10.40 18.85
N HIS A 53 -21.07 -9.32 18.40
CA HIS A 53 -21.90 -9.31 17.20
C HIS A 53 -21.18 -8.73 15.97
N ALA A 54 -21.45 -9.27 14.79
CA ALA A 54 -20.77 -8.98 13.53
C ALA A 54 -20.98 -7.53 13.08
N SER A 55 -22.11 -6.94 13.46
CA SER A 55 -22.38 -5.50 13.27
C SER A 55 -21.43 -4.64 14.10
N TYR A 56 -21.16 -5.01 15.37
CA TYR A 56 -20.19 -4.31 16.22
C TYR A 56 -18.78 -4.42 15.62
N ALA A 57 -18.38 -5.63 15.22
CA ALA A 57 -17.13 -5.88 14.50
C ALA A 57 -17.04 -5.11 13.17
N GLY A 58 -18.16 -4.87 12.50
CA GLY A 58 -18.20 -4.07 11.29
C GLY A 58 -17.89 -2.60 11.50
N VAL A 59 -18.31 -2.03 12.61
CA VAL A 59 -17.94 -0.65 12.94
C VAL A 59 -16.46 -0.57 13.34
N MET A 60 -15.95 -1.56 14.09
CA MET A 60 -14.52 -1.65 14.42
C MET A 60 -13.64 -1.70 13.15
N HIS A 61 -14.02 -2.52 12.17
CA HIS A 61 -13.33 -2.59 10.88
C HIS A 61 -13.32 -1.22 10.17
N ASN A 62 -14.44 -0.50 10.18
CA ASN A 62 -14.53 0.81 9.53
C ASN A 62 -13.72 1.89 10.25
N LEU A 63 -13.69 1.84 11.59
CA LEU A 63 -12.85 2.71 12.40
C LEU A 63 -11.37 2.45 12.16
N ALA A 64 -10.94 1.18 12.11
CA ALA A 64 -9.57 0.83 11.74
C ALA A 64 -9.20 1.32 10.34
N SER A 65 -10.12 1.19 9.37
CA SER A 65 -9.94 1.74 8.03
C SER A 65 -9.77 3.27 8.06
N LEU A 66 -10.52 3.98 8.90
CA LEU A 66 -10.36 5.43 9.09
C LEU A 66 -8.98 5.78 9.65
N LEU A 67 -8.52 5.09 10.70
CA LEU A 67 -7.21 5.31 11.29
C LEU A 67 -6.08 5.10 10.26
N LEU A 68 -6.16 4.03 9.46
CA LEU A 68 -5.20 3.80 8.37
C LEU A 68 -5.26 4.91 7.31
N THR A 69 -6.44 5.39 6.94
CA THR A 69 -6.58 6.55 6.02
C THR A 69 -5.90 7.79 6.60
N GLN A 70 -6.07 8.08 7.89
CA GLN A 70 -5.39 9.20 8.53
C GLN A 70 -3.87 9.03 8.50
N VAL A 71 -3.35 7.83 8.79
CA VAL A 71 -1.91 7.54 8.71
C VAL A 71 -1.33 7.86 7.32
N HIS A 72 -2.10 7.69 6.24
CA HIS A 72 -1.64 7.95 4.88
C HIS A 72 -1.87 9.38 4.36
N HIS A 73 -2.90 10.09 4.85
CA HIS A 73 -3.37 11.34 4.24
C HIS A 73 -3.40 12.55 5.17
N ASP A 74 -3.27 12.34 6.49
CA ASP A 74 -3.34 13.44 7.44
C ASP A 74 -1.93 13.98 7.71
N GLU A 75 -1.53 15.00 6.95
CA GLU A 75 -0.26 15.72 7.15
C GLU A 75 -0.17 16.38 8.54
N THR A 76 -1.32 16.58 9.22
CA THR A 76 -1.37 17.12 10.58
C THR A 76 -1.00 16.09 11.65
N LEU A 77 -0.93 14.79 11.30
CA LEU A 77 -0.20 13.79 12.07
C LEU A 77 1.31 14.06 11.94
N SER A 78 1.75 15.17 12.54
CA SER A 78 3.11 15.68 12.37
C SER A 78 4.18 14.82 13.03
N SER A 79 3.80 13.93 13.95
CA SER A 79 4.71 13.00 14.62
C SER A 79 4.47 11.56 14.18
N GLU A 80 5.55 10.86 13.82
CA GLU A 80 5.51 9.44 13.46
C GLU A 80 5.10 8.55 14.62
N SER A 81 5.36 8.98 15.85
CA SER A 81 4.86 8.31 17.05
C SER A 81 3.33 8.18 17.00
N LYS A 82 2.62 9.23 16.56
CA LYS A 82 1.17 9.22 16.46
C LYS A 82 0.66 8.38 15.28
N ARG A 83 1.37 8.39 14.15
CA ARG A 83 1.07 7.50 13.00
C ARG A 83 1.23 6.03 13.40
N MET A 84 2.25 5.71 14.19
CA MET A 84 2.49 4.38 14.72
C MET A 84 1.41 3.94 15.70
N GLU A 85 1.01 4.82 16.62
CA GLU A 85 -0.10 4.57 17.55
C GLU A 85 -1.41 4.26 16.80
N TYR A 86 -1.75 5.05 15.79
CA TYR A 86 -2.97 4.85 14.99
C TYR A 86 -2.92 3.55 14.19
N ASN A 87 -1.75 3.18 13.66
CA ASN A 87 -1.57 1.91 12.97
C ASN A 87 -1.72 0.72 13.94
N GLN A 88 -1.13 0.80 15.13
CA GLN A 88 -1.28 -0.22 16.18
C GLN A 88 -2.75 -0.36 16.60
N GLU A 89 -3.43 0.75 16.86
CA GLU A 89 -4.85 0.75 17.21
C GLU A 89 -5.70 0.14 16.09
N ALA A 90 -5.39 0.45 14.83
CA ALA A 90 -6.06 -0.16 13.69
C ALA A 90 -5.84 -1.69 13.63
N CYS A 91 -4.63 -2.17 13.90
CA CYS A 91 -4.34 -3.61 13.98
C CYS A 91 -5.14 -4.28 15.10
N ASP A 92 -5.20 -3.67 16.28
CA ASP A 92 -5.94 -4.20 17.43
C ASP A 92 -7.45 -4.27 17.16
N LEU A 93 -8.01 -3.24 16.53
CA LEU A 93 -9.41 -3.20 16.12
C LEU A 93 -9.72 -4.26 15.06
N LEU A 94 -8.84 -4.42 14.06
CA LEU A 94 -9.01 -5.42 13.00
C LEU A 94 -8.88 -6.84 13.53
N SER A 95 -7.94 -7.08 14.45
CA SER A 95 -7.75 -8.38 15.10
C SER A 95 -9.00 -8.79 15.88
N LYS A 96 -9.50 -7.92 16.77
CA LYS A 96 -10.75 -8.16 17.50
C LYS A 96 -11.96 -8.34 16.58
N ALA A 97 -12.08 -7.50 15.54
CA ALA A 97 -13.16 -7.61 14.57
C ALA A 97 -13.08 -8.92 13.76
N TYR A 98 -11.88 -9.42 13.50
CA TYR A 98 -11.67 -10.70 12.83
C TYR A 98 -12.12 -11.85 13.72
N ASP A 99 -11.72 -11.87 14.99
CA ASP A 99 -12.09 -12.92 15.94
C ASP A 99 -13.61 -13.01 16.13
N ILE A 100 -14.29 -11.86 16.30
CA ILE A 100 -15.75 -11.81 16.42
C ILE A 100 -16.42 -12.39 15.15
N ARG A 101 -15.99 -11.93 13.97
CA ARG A 101 -16.58 -12.40 12.70
C ARG A 101 -16.26 -13.86 12.43
N LEU A 102 -15.09 -14.34 12.84
CA LEU A 102 -14.71 -15.74 12.73
C LEU A 102 -15.61 -16.61 13.62
N GLY A 103 -15.88 -16.18 14.85
CA GLY A 103 -16.74 -16.88 15.79
C GLY A 103 -18.21 -16.92 15.36
N GLU A 104 -18.76 -15.80 14.88
CA GLU A 104 -20.19 -15.70 14.56
C GLU A 104 -20.53 -16.12 13.12
N LEU A 105 -19.71 -15.71 12.15
CA LEU A 105 -20.00 -15.88 10.71
C LEU A 105 -19.19 -17.03 10.08
N GLY A 106 -18.10 -17.45 10.72
CA GLY A 106 -17.16 -18.43 10.19
C GLY A 106 -16.09 -17.82 9.27
N SER A 107 -15.05 -18.62 9.00
CA SER A 107 -13.86 -18.23 8.24
C SER A 107 -14.16 -17.91 6.77
N THR A 108 -15.13 -18.59 6.18
CA THR A 108 -15.46 -18.42 4.77
C THR A 108 -16.31 -17.19 4.50
N HIS A 109 -16.92 -16.56 5.51
CA HIS A 109 -17.85 -15.44 5.30
C HIS A 109 -17.16 -14.20 4.71
N ALA A 110 -17.84 -13.48 3.82
CA ALA A 110 -17.23 -12.40 3.03
C ALA A 110 -16.65 -11.27 3.89
N LEU A 111 -17.36 -10.92 4.96
CA LEU A 111 -16.91 -9.92 5.91
C LEU A 111 -15.69 -10.38 6.74
N THR A 112 -15.61 -11.68 7.04
CA THR A 112 -14.47 -12.26 7.77
C THR A 112 -13.21 -12.21 6.90
N VAL A 113 -13.32 -12.65 5.64
CA VAL A 113 -12.23 -12.59 4.65
C VAL A 113 -11.78 -11.15 4.40
N ALA A 114 -12.72 -10.20 4.31
CA ALA A 114 -12.40 -8.79 4.15
C ALA A 114 -11.62 -8.24 5.36
N THR A 115 -12.05 -8.52 6.60
CA THR A 115 -11.28 -8.12 7.79
C THR A 115 -9.91 -8.76 7.83
N GLN A 116 -9.81 -10.05 7.51
CA GLN A 116 -8.53 -10.77 7.48
C GLN A 116 -7.55 -10.12 6.52
N THR A 117 -8.03 -9.74 5.33
CA THR A 117 -7.24 -9.04 4.33
C THR A 117 -6.76 -7.67 4.84
N SER A 118 -7.67 -6.89 5.43
CA SER A 118 -7.33 -5.59 6.02
C SER A 118 -6.32 -5.71 7.16
N LEU A 119 -6.44 -6.74 8.00
CA LEU A 119 -5.51 -7.02 9.10
C LEU A 119 -4.11 -7.32 8.55
N GLY A 120 -3.99 -8.19 7.55
CA GLY A 120 -2.70 -8.49 6.91
C GLY A 120 -2.04 -7.24 6.30
N MET A 121 -2.81 -6.39 5.64
CA MET A 121 -2.30 -5.11 5.10
C MET A 121 -1.88 -4.12 6.20
N ALA A 122 -2.64 -4.05 7.30
CA ALA A 122 -2.33 -3.18 8.43
C ALA A 122 -1.03 -3.61 9.12
N LEU A 123 -0.87 -4.91 9.40
CA LEU A 123 0.35 -5.49 9.96
C LEU A 123 1.56 -5.24 9.04
N ALA A 124 1.40 -5.40 7.73
CA ALA A 124 2.47 -5.08 6.78
C ALA A 124 2.88 -3.60 6.83
N SER A 125 1.90 -2.70 6.94
CA SER A 125 2.14 -1.26 7.11
C SER A 125 2.88 -0.95 8.43
N GLN A 126 2.54 -1.67 9.49
CA GLN A 126 3.20 -1.59 10.79
C GLN A 126 4.69 -1.95 10.70
N VAL A 127 5.00 -3.09 10.09
CA VAL A 127 6.38 -3.58 9.95
C VAL A 127 7.23 -2.59 9.15
N MET A 128 6.67 -2.01 8.08
CA MET A 128 7.36 -0.97 7.30
C MET A 128 7.71 0.26 8.13
N HIS A 129 6.80 0.76 8.96
CA HIS A 129 7.05 1.94 9.78
C HIS A 129 8.15 1.68 10.81
N HIS A 130 8.16 0.51 11.45
CA HIS A 130 9.22 0.11 12.37
C HIS A 130 10.59 0.01 11.68
N ALA A 131 10.64 -0.57 10.46
CA ALA A 131 11.87 -0.63 9.68
C ALA A 131 12.42 0.79 9.40
N SER A 132 11.57 1.71 8.95
CA SER A 132 11.94 3.12 8.67
C SER A 132 12.41 3.90 9.91
N LEU A 133 11.78 3.70 11.07
CA LEU A 133 12.19 4.36 12.32
C LEU A 133 13.57 3.89 12.78
N ARG A 134 13.83 2.59 12.69
CA ARG A 134 15.14 2.01 13.02
C ARG A 134 16.23 2.58 12.11
N GLU A 135 15.96 2.72 10.82
CA GLU A 135 16.91 3.29 9.87
C GLU A 135 17.35 4.71 10.24
N ARG A 136 16.49 5.50 10.87
CA ARG A 136 16.78 6.88 11.27
C ARG A 136 17.52 6.99 12.59
N LYS A 137 17.20 6.15 13.57
CA LYS A 137 17.95 6.10 14.85
C LYS A 137 19.43 5.80 14.61
N VAL A 138 19.73 4.79 13.77
CA VAL A 138 21.11 4.45 13.37
C VAL A 138 21.82 5.64 12.70
N LYS A 139 21.12 6.44 11.89
CA LYS A 139 21.71 7.63 11.26
C LYS A 139 22.03 8.74 12.27
N GLN A 140 21.18 8.94 13.29
CA GLN A 140 21.41 9.96 14.31
C GLN A 140 22.57 9.59 15.23
N GLU A 141 22.63 8.34 15.70
CA GLU A 141 23.70 7.82 16.55
C GLU A 141 25.06 7.75 15.80
N GLY A 142 25.05 7.48 14.49
CA GLY A 142 26.24 7.53 13.66
C GLY A 142 26.78 8.93 13.37
N THR A 143 26.00 9.99 13.63
CA THR A 143 26.42 11.39 13.46
C THR A 143 26.86 12.08 14.74
N SER A 144 26.64 11.46 15.92
CA SER A 144 27.01 12.01 17.23
C SER A 144 28.33 11.45 17.77
N SER A 145 29.33 11.22 16.91
CA SER A 145 30.67 10.79 17.32
C SER A 145 31.65 11.96 17.52
N ASP A 146 31.19 13.09 18.05
CA ASP A 146 32.07 14.09 18.65
C ASP A 146 31.75 14.13 20.14
N GLY A 147 32.77 13.81 20.94
CA GLY A 147 32.65 13.29 22.29
C GLY A 147 31.94 14.20 23.30
N ASP A 148 31.10 13.57 24.11
CA ASP A 148 30.86 13.98 25.48
C ASP A 148 30.60 12.71 26.30
N GLU A 149 31.59 12.29 27.09
CA GLU A 149 31.42 11.27 28.14
C GLU A 149 30.66 11.95 29.29
N GLY A 150 29.33 11.99 29.17
CA GLY A 150 28.42 12.38 30.24
C GLY A 150 27.69 11.16 30.77
N ASP A 151 27.93 10.83 32.05
CA ASP A 151 27.22 9.82 32.83
C ASP A 151 25.69 10.02 32.70
N ASP A 152 25.00 9.07 32.05
CA ASP A 152 23.56 8.85 32.26
C ASP A 152 23.26 7.35 32.37
N ASP A 153 23.08 6.93 33.61
CA ASP A 153 22.51 5.65 34.00
C ASP A 153 21.08 5.57 33.45
N THR A 154 20.87 4.79 32.38
CA THR A 154 19.73 3.86 32.17
C THR A 154 19.62 3.42 30.71
N VAL A 155 20.54 2.58 30.24
CA VAL A 155 20.26 1.73 29.07
C VAL A 155 20.55 0.29 29.46
N SER A 156 19.49 -0.38 29.93
CA SER A 156 19.47 -1.84 30.04
C SER A 156 19.82 -2.43 28.68
N ASP A 157 20.81 -3.32 28.70
CA ASP A 157 21.22 -4.18 27.61
C ASP A 157 20.04 -4.74 26.82
N ASP A 158 19.92 -4.30 25.56
CA ASP A 158 19.07 -4.97 24.55
C ASP A 158 19.77 -5.04 23.18
N HIS A 159 21.10 -5.16 23.18
CA HIS A 159 21.91 -5.38 21.96
C HIS A 159 21.75 -6.79 21.35
N ALA A 160 20.84 -7.62 21.88
CA ALA A 160 20.61 -9.01 21.44
C ALA A 160 19.32 -9.25 20.61
N THR A 161 18.54 -8.21 20.26
CA THR A 161 17.23 -8.38 19.59
C THR A 161 17.15 -7.85 18.16
N HIS A 162 18.27 -7.42 17.59
CA HIS A 162 18.31 -6.71 16.31
C HIS A 162 17.91 -7.52 15.06
N THR A 163 17.58 -8.80 15.19
CA THR A 163 17.14 -9.70 14.09
C THR A 163 15.85 -10.46 14.39
N THR A 164 15.25 -10.32 15.58
CA THR A 164 14.17 -11.22 16.03
C THR A 164 12.78 -10.58 16.04
N PHE A 165 12.68 -9.25 16.00
CA PHE A 165 11.39 -8.55 15.85
C PHE A 165 10.94 -8.43 14.36
N SER A 166 11.77 -8.89 13.40
CA SER A 166 11.74 -8.44 12.00
C SER A 166 11.28 -9.44 10.92
N ASP A 167 11.03 -10.72 11.21
CA ASP A 167 10.49 -11.68 10.21
C ASP A 167 9.13 -12.26 10.61
N SER A 168 8.91 -12.51 11.90
CA SER A 168 7.65 -13.09 12.40
C SER A 168 6.41 -12.24 12.08
N GLN A 169 6.53 -10.91 12.08
CA GLN A 169 5.40 -10.03 11.75
C GLN A 169 5.13 -9.98 10.24
N TRP A 170 6.16 -10.06 9.39
CA TRP A 170 5.98 -10.24 7.96
C TRP A 170 5.29 -11.58 7.68
N ASP A 171 5.74 -12.65 8.33
CA ASP A 171 5.17 -13.98 8.14
C ASP A 171 3.70 -14.03 8.60
N LEU A 172 3.37 -13.38 9.72
CA LEU A 172 1.98 -13.26 10.19
C LEU A 172 1.10 -12.49 9.19
N ALA A 173 1.58 -11.36 8.69
CA ALA A 173 0.87 -10.58 7.67
C ALA A 173 0.66 -11.38 6.38
N GLU A 174 1.69 -12.11 5.93
CA GLU A 174 1.64 -12.99 4.77
C GLU A 174 0.63 -14.12 4.98
N GLU A 175 0.61 -14.75 6.15
CA GLU A 175 -0.31 -15.82 6.51
C GLU A 175 -1.78 -15.36 6.38
N HIS A 176 -2.10 -14.17 6.92
CA HIS A 176 -3.45 -13.61 6.80
C HIS A 176 -3.85 -13.34 5.35
N LEU A 177 -2.94 -12.78 4.54
CA LEU A 177 -3.21 -12.47 3.13
C LEU A 177 -3.33 -13.73 2.27
N ARG A 178 -2.49 -14.73 2.50
CA ARG A 178 -2.55 -16.02 1.80
C ARG A 178 -3.83 -16.78 2.12
N LYS A 179 -4.21 -16.88 3.40
CA LYS A 179 -5.48 -17.50 3.82
C LYS A 179 -6.69 -16.78 3.24
N ALA A 180 -6.66 -15.45 3.18
CA ALA A 180 -7.74 -14.67 2.57
C ALA A 180 -7.86 -14.95 1.06
N LEU A 181 -6.73 -15.05 0.34
CA LEU A 181 -6.70 -15.45 -1.06
C LEU A 181 -7.22 -16.88 -1.25
N GLU A 182 -6.72 -17.85 -0.49
CA GLU A 182 -7.16 -19.25 -0.54
C GLU A 182 -8.68 -19.37 -0.35
N THR A 183 -9.23 -18.72 0.68
CA THR A 183 -10.66 -18.69 0.94
C THR A 183 -11.46 -18.08 -0.22
N ALA A 184 -10.93 -17.02 -0.84
CA ALA A 184 -11.56 -16.39 -2.01
C ALA A 184 -11.55 -17.31 -3.24
N LEU A 185 -10.50 -18.11 -3.44
CA LEU A 185 -10.39 -19.10 -4.52
C LEU A 185 -11.34 -20.28 -4.31
N GLU A 186 -11.46 -20.77 -3.08
CA GLU A 186 -12.36 -21.87 -2.71
C GLU A 186 -13.83 -21.46 -2.77
N THR A 187 -14.13 -20.23 -2.33
CA THR A 187 -15.49 -19.67 -2.28
C THR A 187 -15.63 -18.43 -3.17
N PRO A 188 -15.55 -18.59 -4.51
CA PRO A 188 -15.53 -17.46 -5.44
C PRO A 188 -16.88 -16.73 -5.45
N ARG A 189 -16.88 -15.49 -4.94
CA ARG A 189 -18.07 -14.62 -4.86
C ARG A 189 -18.11 -13.54 -5.92
N GLY A 190 -19.33 -13.16 -6.30
CA GLY A 190 -19.61 -12.04 -7.20
C GLY A 190 -19.51 -12.41 -8.69
N LYS A 191 -19.56 -11.36 -9.53
CA LYS A 191 -19.48 -11.50 -11.00
C LYS A 191 -18.19 -12.24 -11.38
N GLN A 192 -18.35 -13.30 -12.16
CA GLN A 192 -17.26 -14.11 -12.70
C GLN A 192 -16.92 -13.68 -14.13
N VAL A 193 -15.68 -13.96 -14.53
CA VAL A 193 -15.27 -13.92 -15.93
C VAL A 193 -16.11 -14.95 -16.72
N PRO A 194 -16.55 -14.64 -17.96
CA PRO A 194 -17.27 -15.60 -18.80
C PRO A 194 -16.49 -16.92 -19.00
N GLU A 195 -17.19 -18.06 -18.93
CA GLU A 195 -16.54 -19.38 -18.99
C GLU A 195 -15.70 -19.60 -20.26
N GLU A 196 -16.14 -19.07 -21.40
CA GLU A 196 -15.41 -19.20 -22.66
C GLU A 196 -14.02 -18.56 -22.58
N GLN A 197 -13.93 -17.37 -21.99
CA GLN A 197 -12.66 -16.67 -21.79
C GLN A 197 -11.77 -17.42 -20.79
N LEU A 198 -12.35 -17.99 -19.73
CA LEU A 198 -11.62 -18.82 -18.76
C LEU A 198 -11.06 -20.08 -19.43
N ARG A 199 -11.83 -20.77 -20.28
CA ARG A 199 -11.36 -21.96 -21.01
C ARG A 199 -10.22 -21.61 -21.96
N ALA A 200 -10.37 -20.52 -22.72
CA ALA A 200 -9.35 -20.04 -23.65
C ALA A 200 -8.05 -19.59 -22.96
N ARG A 201 -8.15 -19.04 -21.74
CA ARG A 201 -6.98 -18.67 -20.92
C ARG A 201 -6.34 -19.90 -20.27
N ASN A 202 -7.14 -20.78 -19.66
CA ASN A 202 -6.64 -21.95 -18.94
C ASN A 202 -5.90 -22.94 -19.84
N SER A 203 -6.20 -23.00 -21.13
CA SER A 203 -5.45 -23.81 -22.10
C SER A 203 -4.03 -23.28 -22.38
N LYS A 204 -3.78 -22.00 -22.11
CA LYS A 204 -2.48 -21.32 -22.32
C LYS A 204 -1.64 -21.27 -21.04
N ILE A 205 -2.23 -21.52 -19.87
CA ILE A 205 -1.54 -21.44 -18.58
C ILE A 205 -0.87 -22.78 -18.24
N SER A 206 0.44 -22.72 -17.97
CA SER A 206 1.25 -23.85 -17.47
C SER A 206 0.66 -24.50 -16.21
N SER A 207 0.90 -25.80 -16.02
CA SER A 207 0.48 -26.54 -14.82
C SER A 207 1.08 -25.97 -13.52
N SER A 208 2.26 -25.35 -13.59
CA SER A 208 2.91 -24.71 -12.43
C SER A 208 2.15 -23.51 -11.87
N LYS A 209 1.18 -22.95 -12.62
CA LYS A 209 0.37 -21.79 -12.24
C LYS A 209 -1.07 -22.19 -11.87
N GLN A 210 -1.27 -23.40 -11.37
CA GLN A 210 -2.60 -23.95 -11.09
C GLN A 210 -3.44 -23.06 -10.16
N GLN A 211 -2.82 -22.40 -9.18
CA GLN A 211 -3.50 -21.45 -8.28
C GLN A 211 -4.12 -20.25 -9.01
N LEU A 212 -3.50 -19.76 -10.09
CA LEU A 212 -4.01 -18.61 -10.83
C LEU A 212 -5.32 -18.93 -11.57
N ARG A 213 -5.55 -20.20 -11.91
CA ARG A 213 -6.80 -20.65 -12.56
C ARG A 213 -8.03 -20.45 -11.67
N GLY A 214 -7.85 -20.35 -10.35
CA GLY A 214 -8.92 -20.07 -9.41
C GLY A 214 -9.32 -18.60 -9.35
N ILE A 215 -8.46 -17.68 -9.81
CA ILE A 215 -8.76 -16.24 -9.81
C ILE A 215 -9.71 -15.95 -10.97
N LYS A 216 -11.02 -15.96 -10.67
CA LYS A 216 -12.07 -15.78 -11.68
C LYS A 216 -13.13 -14.75 -11.32
N THR A 217 -13.08 -14.18 -10.11
CA THR A 217 -13.99 -13.14 -9.64
C THR A 217 -13.24 -11.87 -9.28
N ARG A 218 -13.98 -10.75 -9.18
CA ARG A 218 -13.47 -9.50 -8.62
C ARG A 218 -12.87 -9.67 -7.23
N ALA A 219 -13.52 -10.45 -6.37
CA ALA A 219 -13.05 -10.69 -5.01
C ALA A 219 -11.69 -11.42 -4.99
N CYS A 220 -11.52 -12.44 -5.85
CA CYS A 220 -10.23 -13.13 -5.99
C CYS A 220 -9.15 -12.18 -6.51
N ALA A 221 -9.48 -11.35 -7.51
CA ALA A 221 -8.54 -10.38 -8.07
C ALA A 221 -8.08 -9.35 -7.03
N THR A 222 -8.97 -8.90 -6.15
CA THR A 222 -8.60 -7.99 -5.05
C THR A 222 -7.73 -8.67 -4.00
N ALA A 223 -8.04 -9.90 -3.59
CA ALA A 223 -7.20 -10.65 -2.66
C ALA A 223 -5.79 -10.90 -3.24
N ALA A 224 -5.72 -11.28 -4.53
CA ALA A 224 -4.47 -11.48 -5.25
C ALA A 224 -3.66 -10.18 -5.33
N GLN A 225 -4.28 -9.05 -5.66
CA GLN A 225 -3.60 -7.76 -5.67
C GLN A 225 -3.03 -7.39 -4.30
N ASN A 226 -3.78 -7.59 -3.21
CA ASN A 226 -3.29 -7.25 -1.87
C ASN A 226 -2.07 -8.09 -1.46
N LEU A 227 -2.09 -9.40 -1.74
CA LEU A 227 -0.91 -10.25 -1.55
C LEU A 227 0.27 -9.80 -2.44
N ALA A 228 0.01 -9.40 -3.68
CA ALA A 228 1.05 -8.91 -4.59
C ALA A 228 1.70 -7.60 -4.10
N VAL A 229 0.90 -6.65 -3.60
CA VAL A 229 1.39 -5.42 -2.96
C VAL A 229 2.28 -5.76 -1.77
N PHE A 230 1.85 -6.69 -0.93
CA PHE A 230 2.60 -7.15 0.22
C PHE A 230 3.95 -7.75 -0.16
N LEU A 231 3.96 -8.74 -1.08
CA LEU A 231 5.19 -9.43 -1.49
C LEU A 231 6.19 -8.47 -2.14
N LYS A 232 5.72 -7.55 -3.00
CA LYS A 232 6.54 -6.48 -3.57
C LYS A 232 7.20 -5.66 -2.47
N THR A 233 6.39 -5.21 -1.51
CA THR A 233 6.82 -4.34 -0.42
C THR A 233 7.83 -5.03 0.49
N ARG A 234 7.58 -6.28 0.89
CA ARG A 234 8.51 -7.09 1.69
C ARG A 234 9.86 -7.22 0.98
N ALA A 235 9.85 -7.56 -0.30
CA ALA A 235 11.07 -7.70 -1.09
C ALA A 235 11.85 -6.38 -1.18
N THR A 236 11.19 -5.25 -1.45
CA THR A 236 11.89 -3.96 -1.58
C THR A 236 12.45 -3.46 -0.24
N THR A 237 11.73 -3.66 0.87
CA THR A 237 12.23 -3.29 2.19
C THR A 237 13.48 -4.09 2.58
N ILE A 238 13.49 -5.40 2.32
CA ILE A 238 14.65 -6.26 2.61
C ILE A 238 15.86 -5.88 1.73
N VAL A 239 15.65 -5.61 0.45
CA VAL A 239 16.73 -5.17 -0.46
C VAL A 239 17.33 -3.85 0.02
N ARG A 240 16.51 -2.86 0.36
CA ARG A 240 16.98 -1.57 0.89
C ARG A 240 17.80 -1.71 2.17
N ALA A 241 17.35 -2.58 3.08
CA ALA A 241 18.08 -2.85 4.32
C ALA A 241 19.46 -3.47 4.05
N LYS A 242 19.57 -4.37 3.07
CA LYS A 242 20.85 -5.01 2.68
C LYS A 242 21.81 -4.03 2.00
N GLU A 243 21.30 -3.22 1.08
CA GLU A 243 22.10 -2.19 0.39
C GLU A 243 22.73 -1.24 1.41
N LYS A 244 21.96 -0.81 2.40
CA LYS A 244 22.46 0.08 3.44
C LYS A 244 23.54 -0.57 4.31
N GLN A 245 23.36 -1.84 4.71
CA GLN A 245 24.38 -2.58 5.43
C GLN A 245 25.69 -2.69 4.64
N GLN A 246 25.61 -2.84 3.32
CA GLN A 246 26.78 -2.87 2.47
C GLN A 246 27.45 -1.49 2.37
N GLU A 247 26.68 -0.41 2.21
CA GLU A 247 27.21 0.95 2.22
C GLU A 247 27.94 1.28 3.52
N GLU A 248 27.37 0.90 4.67
CA GLU A 248 27.98 1.06 6.00
C GLU A 248 29.28 0.25 6.14
N GLN A 249 29.34 -0.98 5.60
CA GLN A 249 30.56 -1.80 5.57
C GLN A 249 31.64 -1.18 4.69
N GLU A 250 31.30 -0.71 3.48
CA GLU A 250 32.23 -0.05 2.57
C GLU A 250 32.80 1.25 3.15
N GLU A 251 31.99 2.02 3.87
CA GLU A 251 32.44 3.23 4.57
C GLU A 251 33.38 2.90 5.74
N ALA A 252 33.05 1.88 6.53
CA ALA A 252 33.90 1.42 7.63
C ALA A 252 35.25 0.90 7.13
N GLU A 253 35.27 0.17 6.00
CA GLU A 253 36.50 -0.27 5.35
C GLU A 253 37.34 0.90 4.83
N LYS A 254 36.71 1.89 4.19
CA LYS A 254 37.40 3.13 3.76
C LYS A 254 38.00 3.90 4.93
N LYS A 255 37.28 4.00 6.07
CA LYS A 255 37.79 4.63 7.30
C LYS A 255 38.99 3.87 7.86
N LYS A 256 38.93 2.53 7.89
CA LYS A 256 40.08 1.68 8.30
C LYS A 256 41.29 1.85 7.38
N GLN A 257 41.08 1.91 6.07
CA GLN A 257 42.16 2.11 5.09
C GLN A 257 42.82 3.49 5.25
N LYS A 258 42.04 4.57 5.43
CA LYS A 258 42.57 5.92 5.71
C LYS A 258 43.34 5.99 7.03
N ALA A 259 42.84 5.35 8.09
CA ALA A 259 43.55 5.27 9.37
C ALA A 259 44.89 4.50 9.24
N SER A 260 44.96 3.50 8.35
CA SER A 260 46.21 2.79 8.07
C SER A 260 47.20 3.57 7.19
N SER A 261 46.75 4.47 6.31
CA SER A 261 47.65 5.31 5.50
C SER A 261 48.21 6.50 6.30
N ASN A 262 47.42 7.12 7.18
CA ASN A 262 47.89 8.23 8.03
C ASN A 262 48.98 7.82 9.05
N ASN A 263 49.12 6.53 9.35
CA ASN A 263 50.23 6.02 10.16
C ASN A 263 51.54 5.79 9.37
N ASN A 264 51.52 5.98 8.05
CA ASN A 264 52.71 5.86 7.19
C ASN A 264 53.25 7.21 6.66
N ASP A 265 52.51 8.32 6.81
CA ASP A 265 52.88 9.63 6.25
C ASP A 265 53.44 10.63 7.29
N SER A 266 53.82 10.18 8.49
CA SER A 266 54.55 11.03 9.45
C SER A 266 56.07 11.08 9.21
N ASN A 267 56.48 11.07 7.93
CA ASN A 267 57.86 11.35 7.51
C ASN A 267 57.92 11.81 6.05
N SER A 268 57.60 13.08 5.78
CA SER A 268 58.33 13.90 4.79
C SER A 268 57.79 15.33 4.81
N ASP A 269 58.68 16.23 5.20
CA ASP A 269 58.59 17.68 5.04
C ASP A 269 58.56 18.10 3.55
N ASP A 270 58.24 19.38 3.34
CA ASP A 270 58.54 20.24 2.18
C ASP A 270 57.36 20.63 1.25
N ASP A 271 56.89 21.87 1.49
CA ASP A 271 56.88 23.04 0.59
C ASP A 271 56.09 23.12 -0.75
N ASP A 272 55.48 24.31 -0.88
CA ASP A 272 55.22 25.15 -2.07
C ASP A 272 53.99 24.94 -2.99
N ASP A 273 53.07 25.92 -2.86
CA ASP A 273 52.55 26.88 -3.84
C ASP A 273 51.96 26.49 -5.23
N ASP A 274 50.90 27.27 -5.54
CA ASP A 274 50.37 27.71 -6.84
C ASP A 274 49.75 26.68 -7.82
N ASP A 275 48.47 26.89 -8.20
CA ASP A 275 48.18 27.62 -9.45
C ASP A 275 46.68 27.78 -9.78
N LEU A 276 46.42 28.87 -10.53
CA LEU A 276 45.19 29.35 -11.19
C LEU A 276 44.33 28.27 -11.90
N PHE A 277 43.01 28.51 -12.03
CA PHE A 277 42.33 28.76 -13.33
C PHE A 277 40.79 28.99 -13.24
N SER A 278 40.39 30.16 -13.76
CA SER A 278 39.17 30.55 -14.49
C SER A 278 37.77 29.99 -14.18
N ASP A 279 36.87 30.93 -13.89
CA ASP A 279 35.43 30.88 -14.15
C ASP A 279 35.09 30.45 -15.59
N LEU A 280 34.31 29.38 -15.74
CA LEU A 280 33.52 29.10 -16.95
C LEU A 280 32.16 28.53 -16.55
N MET A 281 31.12 29.22 -16.98
CA MET A 281 29.69 28.99 -16.71
C MET A 281 29.24 27.55 -16.99
N ASP A 282 28.68 26.88 -15.97
CA ASP A 282 28.02 25.58 -16.11
C ASP A 282 26.60 25.74 -16.72
N PRO A 283 26.26 25.04 -17.83
CA PRO A 283 24.89 24.94 -18.33
C PRO A 283 24.02 24.00 -17.46
N PRO A 284 22.67 24.11 -17.53
CA PRO A 284 21.79 23.49 -16.54
C PRO A 284 21.83 21.95 -16.57
N LYS A 285 21.76 21.36 -15.37
CA LYS A 285 21.92 19.93 -15.06
C LYS A 285 21.13 19.00 -16.00
N PRO A 286 21.74 17.89 -16.47
CA PRO A 286 21.04 16.87 -17.23
C PRO A 286 20.24 15.92 -16.32
N LYS A 287 19.21 15.30 -16.93
CA LYS A 287 18.45 14.14 -16.44
C LYS A 287 19.41 13.09 -15.85
N LYS A 288 19.00 12.47 -14.72
CA LYS A 288 19.66 11.37 -13.95
C LYS A 288 21.08 10.98 -14.41
N THR A 289 22.05 11.12 -13.52
CA THR A 289 23.47 10.84 -13.82
C THR A 289 23.71 9.35 -14.14
N ARG A 290 24.66 9.07 -15.04
CA ARG A 290 25.07 7.70 -15.42
C ARG A 290 25.47 6.84 -14.21
N GLN A 291 25.97 7.45 -13.14
CA GLN A 291 26.26 6.77 -11.87
C GLN A 291 24.99 6.32 -11.15
N GLU A 292 23.93 7.13 -11.11
CA GLU A 292 22.63 6.75 -10.55
C GLU A 292 21.99 5.59 -11.33
N LEU A 293 22.08 5.62 -12.66
CA LEU A 293 21.63 4.52 -13.51
C LEU A 293 22.43 3.23 -13.30
N LEU A 294 23.75 3.34 -13.14
CA LEU A 294 24.62 2.19 -12.84
C LEU A 294 24.38 1.64 -11.42
N LYS A 295 24.05 2.50 -10.46
CA LYS A 295 23.62 2.10 -9.13
C LYS A 295 22.27 1.36 -9.21
N GLU A 296 21.27 1.91 -9.90
CA GLU A 296 19.97 1.24 -10.14
C GLU A 296 20.14 -0.13 -10.84
N MET A 297 21.05 -0.24 -11.82
CA MET A 297 21.36 -1.52 -12.48
C MET A 297 22.15 -2.51 -11.62
N ALA A 298 23.00 -2.03 -10.71
CA ALA A 298 23.72 -2.86 -9.74
C ALA A 298 22.78 -3.36 -8.62
N GLN A 299 21.85 -2.50 -8.17
CA GLN A 299 20.77 -2.81 -7.24
C GLN A 299 19.85 -3.92 -7.78
N ALA A 300 19.55 -3.91 -9.08
CA ALA A 300 18.80 -4.98 -9.74
C ALA A 300 19.54 -6.35 -9.72
N LYS A 301 20.88 -6.34 -9.69
CA LYS A 301 21.71 -7.57 -9.70
C LYS A 301 21.96 -8.16 -8.31
N GLN A 302 21.74 -7.43 -7.22
CA GLN A 302 22.02 -7.87 -5.85
C GLN A 302 20.88 -8.64 -5.17
N ARG A 303 19.75 -8.87 -5.85
CA ARG A 303 18.60 -9.54 -5.24
C ARG A 303 18.86 -11.00 -4.94
N THR A 304 18.47 -11.42 -3.74
CA THR A 304 18.52 -12.84 -3.38
C THR A 304 17.51 -13.64 -4.19
N LYS A 305 17.77 -14.95 -4.36
CA LYS A 305 16.84 -15.87 -5.03
C LYS A 305 15.44 -15.84 -4.41
N LEU A 306 15.34 -15.62 -3.11
CA LEU A 306 14.07 -15.50 -2.39
C LEU A 306 13.29 -14.24 -2.78
N GLU A 307 13.95 -13.07 -2.81
CA GLU A 307 13.33 -11.82 -3.24
C GLU A 307 12.85 -11.88 -4.70
N GLN A 308 13.65 -12.49 -5.57
CA GLN A 308 13.24 -12.74 -6.96
C GLN A 308 12.00 -13.63 -7.05
N THR A 309 11.88 -14.61 -6.14
CA THR A 309 10.70 -15.49 -6.06
C THR A 309 9.47 -14.70 -5.66
N TRP A 310 9.54 -13.86 -4.62
CA TRP A 310 8.42 -13.01 -4.19
C TRP A 310 7.99 -12.01 -5.26
N LEU A 311 8.94 -11.38 -5.96
CA LEU A 311 8.63 -10.44 -7.04
C LEU A 311 8.00 -11.14 -8.25
N GLY A 312 8.48 -12.34 -8.58
CA GLY A 312 7.88 -13.19 -9.61
C GLY A 312 6.45 -13.57 -9.26
N GLU A 313 6.20 -14.02 -8.03
CA GLU A 313 4.86 -14.33 -7.54
C GLU A 313 3.94 -13.10 -7.56
N ALA A 314 4.43 -11.94 -7.09
CA ALA A 314 3.68 -10.69 -7.12
C ALA A 314 3.28 -10.31 -8.55
N ARG A 315 4.19 -10.47 -9.52
CA ARG A 315 3.90 -10.18 -10.94
C ARG A 315 2.76 -11.04 -11.46
N GLU A 316 2.82 -12.34 -11.21
CA GLU A 316 1.79 -13.28 -11.65
C GLU A 316 0.41 -12.94 -11.08
N LEU A 317 0.36 -12.58 -9.78
CA LEU A 317 -0.86 -12.17 -9.12
C LEU A 317 -1.42 -10.86 -9.69
N TYR A 318 -0.59 -9.86 -9.98
CA TYR A 318 -1.02 -8.63 -10.62
C TYR A 318 -1.54 -8.84 -12.05
N GLU A 319 -0.81 -9.60 -12.87
CA GLU A 319 -1.20 -9.87 -14.25
C GLU A 319 -2.53 -10.63 -14.31
N GLU A 320 -2.74 -11.60 -13.40
CA GLU A 320 -4.01 -12.32 -13.30
C GLU A 320 -5.15 -11.42 -12.79
N ALA A 321 -4.91 -10.64 -11.74
CA ALA A 321 -5.89 -9.69 -11.23
C ALA A 321 -6.30 -8.65 -12.29
N LEU A 322 -5.33 -8.13 -13.05
CA LEU A 322 -5.57 -7.17 -14.12
C LEU A 322 -6.42 -7.77 -15.23
N TRP A 323 -6.09 -8.98 -15.67
CA TRP A 323 -6.86 -9.66 -16.70
C TRP A 323 -8.31 -9.93 -16.27
N VAL A 324 -8.51 -10.44 -15.05
CA VAL A 324 -9.85 -10.70 -14.50
C VAL A 324 -10.67 -9.41 -14.43
N ARG A 325 -10.07 -8.32 -13.95
CA ARG A 325 -10.74 -7.01 -13.87
C ARG A 325 -11.10 -6.48 -15.25
N ALA A 326 -10.18 -6.54 -16.22
CA ALA A 326 -10.44 -6.11 -17.59
C ALA A 326 -11.60 -6.91 -18.22
N ALA A 327 -11.62 -8.22 -18.03
CA ALA A 327 -12.68 -9.10 -18.55
C ALA A 327 -14.06 -8.82 -17.91
N ILE A 328 -14.09 -8.49 -16.60
CA ILE A 328 -15.34 -8.26 -15.86
C ILE A 328 -15.91 -6.86 -16.10
N TYR A 329 -15.06 -5.84 -16.05
CA TYR A 329 -15.46 -4.44 -16.14
C TYR A 329 -15.63 -3.96 -17.57
N LYS A 330 -14.86 -4.49 -18.52
CA LYS A 330 -14.88 -4.07 -19.94
C LYS A 330 -14.66 -2.56 -20.13
N SER A 331 -14.00 -1.92 -19.17
CA SER A 331 -13.65 -0.51 -19.17
C SER A 331 -12.18 -0.39 -18.72
N PRO A 332 -11.28 0.10 -19.59
CA PRO A 332 -9.87 0.32 -19.25
C PRO A 332 -9.70 1.38 -18.16
N SER A 333 -10.55 2.41 -18.15
CA SER A 333 -10.55 3.53 -17.20
C SER A 333 -11.17 3.21 -15.84
N HIS A 334 -11.73 2.01 -15.65
CA HIS A 334 -12.32 1.63 -14.36
C HIS A 334 -11.26 1.74 -13.23
N PRO A 335 -11.57 2.35 -12.07
CA PRO A 335 -10.59 2.63 -11.01
C PRO A 335 -9.77 1.40 -10.57
N ASP A 336 -10.43 0.25 -10.40
CA ASP A 336 -9.74 -1.01 -10.06
C ASP A 336 -8.76 -1.48 -11.14
N VAL A 337 -9.08 -1.30 -12.43
CA VAL A 337 -8.18 -1.67 -13.53
C VAL A 337 -6.95 -0.77 -13.50
N MET A 338 -7.17 0.53 -13.38
CA MET A 338 -6.11 1.54 -13.32
C MET A 338 -5.20 1.35 -12.11
N SER A 339 -5.77 1.11 -10.92
CA SER A 339 -5.01 0.82 -9.71
C SER A 339 -4.11 -0.40 -9.87
N THR A 340 -4.62 -1.48 -10.49
CA THR A 340 -3.80 -2.67 -10.76
C THR A 340 -2.70 -2.37 -11.78
N LYS A 341 -3.00 -1.64 -12.87
CA LYS A 341 -1.99 -1.24 -13.87
C LYS A 341 -0.87 -0.42 -13.23
N TYR A 342 -1.23 0.57 -12.41
CA TYR A 342 -0.26 1.42 -11.72
C TYR A 342 0.63 0.59 -10.78
N SER A 343 0.02 -0.29 -9.98
CA SER A 343 0.74 -1.14 -9.02
C SER A 343 1.67 -2.14 -9.71
N LEU A 344 1.27 -2.66 -10.88
CA LEU A 344 2.09 -3.53 -11.73
C LEU A 344 3.24 -2.74 -12.38
N ALA A 345 3.01 -1.51 -12.83
CA ALA A 345 4.07 -0.66 -13.38
C ALA A 345 5.17 -0.39 -12.34
N GLU A 346 4.80 -0.06 -11.10
CA GLU A 346 5.76 0.06 -10.00
C GLU A 346 6.52 -1.24 -9.74
N LEU A 347 5.86 -2.40 -9.81
CA LEU A 347 6.55 -3.68 -9.65
C LEU A 347 7.56 -3.92 -10.77
N LEU A 348 7.22 -3.59 -12.02
CA LEU A 348 8.11 -3.74 -13.17
C LEU A 348 9.35 -2.84 -13.04
N GLU A 349 9.18 -1.61 -12.55
CA GLU A 349 10.32 -0.72 -12.21
C GLU A 349 11.20 -1.33 -11.15
N VAL A 350 10.60 -1.85 -10.07
CA VAL A 350 11.34 -2.60 -9.05
C VAL A 350 12.08 -3.74 -9.72
N MET A 351 11.48 -4.53 -10.62
CA MET A 351 12.15 -5.63 -11.31
C MET A 351 13.20 -5.20 -12.35
N GLY A 352 13.34 -3.90 -12.64
CA GLY A 352 14.27 -3.36 -13.64
C GLY A 352 13.72 -3.37 -15.09
N GLU A 353 12.44 -3.70 -15.29
CA GLU A 353 11.76 -3.75 -16.58
C GLU A 353 11.17 -2.38 -16.94
N MET A 354 12.04 -1.38 -17.10
CA MET A 354 11.65 0.03 -17.27
C MET A 354 10.79 0.27 -18.52
N GLU A 355 11.10 -0.38 -19.64
CA GLU A 355 10.33 -0.25 -20.89
C GLU A 355 8.89 -0.75 -20.72
N ALA A 356 8.72 -1.92 -20.09
CA ALA A 356 7.41 -2.50 -19.82
C ALA A 356 6.60 -1.62 -18.85
N SER A 357 7.24 -1.06 -17.82
CA SER A 357 6.60 -0.07 -16.93
C SER A 357 6.15 1.17 -17.70
N GLN A 358 7.02 1.75 -18.53
CA GLN A 358 6.70 2.95 -19.30
C GLN A 358 5.51 2.73 -20.25
N HIS A 359 5.47 1.59 -20.94
CA HIS A 359 4.32 1.23 -21.77
C HIS A 359 3.02 1.14 -20.96
N LEU A 360 3.08 0.54 -19.77
CA LEU A 360 1.90 0.44 -18.91
C LEU A 360 1.45 1.81 -18.39
N ARG A 361 2.39 2.69 -18.02
CA ARG A 361 2.10 4.07 -17.62
C ARG A 361 1.52 4.90 -18.77
N GLN A 362 2.02 4.75 -19.98
CA GLN A 362 1.47 5.40 -21.17
C GLN A 362 0.04 4.93 -21.46
N SER A 363 -0.23 3.62 -21.33
CA SER A 363 -1.60 3.10 -21.45
C SER A 363 -2.54 3.71 -20.41
N ILE A 364 -2.08 3.92 -19.17
CA ILE A 364 -2.90 4.59 -18.13
C ILE A 364 -3.25 6.02 -18.55
N VAL A 365 -2.28 6.78 -19.07
CA VAL A 365 -2.53 8.17 -19.53
C VAL A 365 -3.52 8.18 -20.69
N HIS A 366 -3.35 7.29 -21.68
CA HIS A 366 -4.25 7.19 -22.82
C HIS A 366 -5.68 6.83 -22.39
N ASP A 367 -5.85 5.83 -21.53
CA ASP A 367 -7.16 5.40 -21.02
C ASP A 367 -7.86 6.51 -20.20
N TYR A 368 -7.13 7.51 -19.69
CA TYR A 368 -7.67 8.68 -18.99
C TYR A 368 -8.02 9.82 -19.96
N GLY A 369 -7.19 10.03 -20.99
CA GLY A 369 -7.40 11.08 -22.01
C GLY A 369 -8.67 10.87 -22.84
N ASP A 370 -9.05 9.62 -23.10
CA ASP A 370 -10.31 9.25 -23.78
C ASP A 370 -11.59 9.62 -22.99
N VAL A 371 -11.50 10.10 -21.75
CA VAL A 371 -12.66 10.51 -20.94
C VAL A 371 -13.01 11.99 -21.18
N GLU A 372 -12.03 12.86 -21.44
CA GLU A 372 -12.31 14.30 -21.66
C GLU A 372 -12.90 14.56 -23.06
N GLU A 373 -12.58 13.75 -24.09
CA GLU A 373 -13.11 13.94 -25.46
C GLU A 373 -14.55 13.42 -25.65
N ARG A 374 -15.25 12.94 -24.61
CA ARG A 374 -16.63 12.41 -24.72
C ARG A 374 -17.70 13.29 -24.09
N GLU A 375 -17.36 14.45 -23.54
CA GLU A 375 -18.34 15.34 -22.87
C GLU A 375 -18.80 16.55 -23.72
N ASP A 376 -18.34 16.71 -24.96
CA ASP A 376 -18.59 17.93 -25.76
C ASP A 376 -19.52 17.79 -27.00
N ASP A 377 -20.15 16.62 -27.25
CA ASP A 377 -20.87 16.37 -28.52
C ASP A 377 -22.42 16.29 -28.45
N ASP A 378 -23.07 16.66 -27.34
CA ASP A 378 -24.55 16.53 -27.20
C ASP A 378 -25.36 17.86 -27.15
N ASP A 379 -24.76 19.03 -27.39
CA ASP A 379 -25.48 20.31 -27.41
C ASP A 379 -25.19 21.16 -28.67
N ASP A 380 -25.52 20.67 -29.87
CA ASP A 380 -25.81 21.56 -31.02
C ASP A 380 -26.72 20.88 -32.05
N ASP A 381 -28.03 21.07 -31.90
CA ASP A 381 -28.98 21.00 -33.01
C ASP A 381 -30.04 22.11 -32.81
N GLY A 382 -29.63 23.32 -33.17
CA GLY A 382 -30.37 24.22 -34.07
C GLY A 382 -31.82 24.58 -33.73
N ASP A 383 -31.97 25.79 -33.18
CA ASP A 383 -33.13 26.64 -33.47
C ASP A 383 -33.25 26.87 -34.99
N ASP A 384 -34.39 26.54 -35.60
CA ASP A 384 -34.87 27.23 -36.81
C ASP A 384 -36.38 27.49 -36.68
N ASP A 385 -36.70 28.77 -36.84
CA ASP A 385 -37.99 29.39 -36.61
C ASP A 385 -39.02 29.02 -37.69
N GLY A 386 -40.28 28.90 -37.29
CA GLY A 386 -41.41 28.78 -38.20
C GLY A 386 -42.74 29.05 -37.53
N GLU A 387 -43.07 30.33 -37.35
CA GLU A 387 -44.43 30.81 -37.07
C GLU A 387 -45.41 30.30 -38.16
N ASP A 388 -46.54 29.72 -37.75
CA ASP A 388 -47.87 30.24 -38.10
C ASP A 388 -49.01 29.34 -37.58
N ASP A 389 -49.85 29.98 -36.77
CA ASP A 389 -51.31 29.93 -36.73
C ASP A 389 -52.12 28.61 -36.76
N ALA A 390 -52.91 28.51 -35.68
CA ALA A 390 -54.36 28.28 -35.65
C ALA A 390 -54.92 26.88 -35.29
N GLU A 391 -56.02 26.99 -34.54
CA GLU A 391 -57.11 26.04 -34.29
C GLU A 391 -56.98 25.03 -33.14
N THR A 392 -57.48 25.50 -31.98
CA THR A 392 -58.59 24.89 -31.25
C THR A 392 -59.12 23.54 -31.80
N LYS A 393 -59.08 22.50 -30.97
CA LYS A 393 -60.28 21.79 -30.48
C LYS A 393 -59.97 20.62 -29.53
N LYS A 394 -60.58 20.77 -28.35
CA LYS A 394 -61.13 19.76 -27.41
C LYS A 394 -60.18 18.90 -26.60
#